data_AF-A0A087UPQ3-F1
#
_entry.id   AF-A0A087UPQ3-F1
#
_cell.length_a   1.000
_cell.length_b   1.000
_cell.length_c   1.000
_cell.angle_alpha   90.00
_cell.angle_beta   90.00
_cell.angle_gamma   90.00
#
_symmetry.space_group_name_H-M   'P 1'
#
loop_
_entity.id
_entity.type
_entity.pdbx_description
1 polymer ?
#
loop_
_entity_poly.entity_id
_entity_poly.type
_entity_poly.pdbx_seq_one_letter_code
_entity_poly.pdbx_strand_id
1 'polypeptide(L)'
;TEQANWIVSLCALKNTDLLASGSKDGFIRLWKRDDESRSLVPVLRIPVAGFVNTLQFTQSGKYLIAGIGQEHRFGRWWRITEA
;
A
#
# COMPACT_ATOMS: atom_id res chain seq x y z
N THR A 1 7.08 20.00 -10.99
CA THR A 1 7.14 18.70 -11.70
C THR A 1 6.51 17.67 -10.81
N GLU A 2 5.31 17.18 -11.16
CA GLU A 2 4.66 16.08 -10.43
C GLU A 2 5.50 14.82 -10.62
N GLN A 3 6.31 14.47 -9.62
CA GLN A 3 7.08 13.24 -9.65
C GLN A 3 6.22 12.13 -9.03
N ALA A 4 6.00 11.05 -9.79
CA ALA A 4 5.26 9.90 -9.31
C ALA A 4 5.93 9.32 -8.05
N ASN A 5 5.13 9.04 -7.01
CA ASN A 5 5.61 8.34 -5.84
C ASN A 5 5.75 6.85 -6.17
N TRP A 6 6.89 6.25 -5.85
CA TRP A 6 7.12 4.83 -6.11
C TRP A 6 6.36 3.95 -5.11
N ILE A 7 5.99 2.74 -5.53
CA ILE A 7 5.40 1.74 -4.64
C ILE A 7 6.49 1.15 -3.75
N VAL A 8 6.23 1.14 -2.44
CA VAL A 8 7.18 0.69 -1.40
C VAL A 8 6.82 -0.72 -0.92
N SER A 9 5.53 -1.00 -0.81
CA SER A 9 5.00 -2.28 -0.33
C SER A 9 3.78 -2.73 -1.12
N LEU A 10 3.63 -4.04 -1.21
CA LEU A 10 2.52 -4.73 -1.88
C LEU A 10 2.14 -5.96 -1.07
N CYS A 11 0.86 -6.30 -1.06
CA CYS A 11 0.35 -7.55 -0.49
C CYS A 11 -0.88 -8.00 -1.26
N ALA A 12 -1.08 -9.31 -1.40
CA ALA A 12 -2.30 -9.90 -1.92
C ALA A 12 -2.94 -10.77 -0.85
N LEU A 13 -4.27 -10.71 -0.72
CA LEU A 13 -4.99 -11.63 0.13
C LEU A 13 -5.10 -12.97 -0.61
N LYS A 14 -4.50 -14.02 -0.03
CA LYS A 14 -4.34 -15.33 -0.66
C LYS A 14 -5.70 -15.90 -1.11
N ASN A 15 -5.73 -16.43 -2.32
CA ASN A 15 -6.91 -17.04 -2.95
C ASN A 15 -8.11 -16.09 -3.11
N THR A 16 -7.86 -14.78 -3.18
CA THR A 16 -8.87 -13.77 -3.46
C THR A 16 -8.40 -12.85 -4.59
N ASP A 17 -9.28 -11.97 -5.04
CA ASP A 17 -9.01 -10.92 -6.00
C ASP A 17 -8.55 -9.60 -5.34
N LEU A 18 -8.34 -9.57 -4.02
CA LEU A 18 -8.00 -8.36 -3.28
C LEU A 18 -6.48 -8.18 -3.11
N LEU A 19 -6.01 -6.99 -3.45
CA LEU A 19 -4.62 -6.56 -3.30
C LEU A 19 -4.54 -5.24 -2.53
N ALA A 20 -3.40 -5.00 -1.89
CA ALA A 20 -3.07 -3.77 -1.21
C ALA A 20 -1.72 -3.23 -1.71
N SER A 21 -1.61 -1.92 -1.86
CA SER A 21 -0.36 -1.23 -2.21
C SER A 21 -0.11 -0.04 -1.29
N GLY A 22 1.15 0.16 -0.92
CA GLY A 22 1.60 1.25 -0.07
C GLY A 22 2.73 2.05 -0.71
N SER A 23 2.70 3.37 -0.53
CA SER A 23 3.71 4.31 -0.99
C SER A 23 4.03 5.34 0.12
N LYS A 24 4.56 6.50 -0.25
CA LYS A 24 4.73 7.69 0.59
C LYS A 24 3.76 8.82 0.23
N ASP A 25 2.77 8.54 -0.62
CA ASP A 25 1.87 9.54 -1.19
C ASP A 25 0.67 9.88 -0.29
N GLY A 26 0.72 9.43 0.97
CA GLY A 26 -0.31 9.68 1.97
C GLY A 26 -1.42 8.62 2.02
N PHE A 27 -1.32 7.52 1.25
CA PHE A 27 -2.40 6.54 1.18
C PHE A 27 -1.94 5.09 1.02
N ILE A 28 -2.71 4.21 1.66
CA ILE A 28 -2.77 2.79 1.31
C ILE A 28 -3.94 2.62 0.34
N ARG A 29 -3.75 1.87 -0.74
CA ARG A 29 -4.81 1.58 -1.72
C ARG A 29 -5.13 0.11 -1.74
N LEU A 30 -6.41 -0.21 -1.80
CA LEU A 30 -6.94 -1.54 -2.07
C LEU A 30 -7.41 -1.62 -3.52
N TRP A 31 -7.14 -2.76 -4.13
CA TRP A 31 -7.45 -3.05 -5.51
C TRP A 31 -8.16 -4.38 -5.61
N LYS A 32 -9.11 -4.48 -6.52
CA LYS A 32 -9.76 -5.73 -6.90
C LYS A 32 -9.32 -6.10 -8.30
N ARG A 33 -8.89 -7.34 -8.51
CA ARG A 33 -8.69 -7.88 -9.85
C ARG A 33 -10.04 -8.10 -10.51
N ASP A 34 -10.25 -7.48 -11.66
CA ASP A 34 -11.37 -7.79 -12.53
C ASP A 34 -10.94 -8.83 -13.57
N ASP A 35 -11.62 -9.98 -13.58
CA ASP A 35 -11.27 -11.11 -14.45
C ASP A 35 -11.72 -10.90 -15.90
N GLU A 36 -12.77 -10.10 -16.14
CA GLU A 36 -13.25 -9.81 -17.48
C GLU A 36 -12.29 -8.87 -18.22
N SER A 37 -11.99 -7.72 -17.61
CA SER A 37 -11.08 -6.73 -18.20
C SER A 37 -9.60 -7.04 -17.99
N ARG A 38 -9.26 -8.05 -17.17
CA ARG A 38 -7.88 -8.37 -16.74
C ARG A 38 -7.16 -7.15 -16.15
N SER A 39 -7.89 -6.32 -15.40
CA SER A 39 -7.38 -5.07 -14.85
C SER A 39 -7.49 -5.03 -13.32
N LEU A 40 -6.83 -4.03 -12.72
CA LEU A 40 -6.97 -3.72 -11.31
C LEU A 40 -7.91 -2.52 -11.14
N VAL A 41 -9.03 -2.75 -10.46
CA VAL A 41 -10.02 -1.72 -10.15
C VAL A 41 -9.77 -1.20 -8.73
N PRO A 42 -9.68 0.12 -8.52
CA PRO A 42 -9.54 0.68 -7.18
C PRO A 42 -10.80 0.41 -6.34
N VAL A 43 -10.61 -0.08 -5.12
CA VAL A 43 -11.71 -0.40 -4.19
C VAL A 43 -11.79 0.62 -3.07
N LEU A 44 -10.65 0.91 -2.45
CA LEU A 44 -10.59 1.78 -1.28
C LEU A 44 -9.25 2.51 -1.24
N ARG A 45 -9.27 3.71 -0.68
CA ARG A 45 -8.10 4.52 -0.40
C ARG A 45 -8.14 4.94 1.07
N ILE A 46 -7.13 4.55 1.83
CA ILE A 46 -7.04 4.75 3.27
C ILE A 46 -5.97 5.81 3.53
N PRO A 47 -6.31 6.98 4.11
CA PRO A 47 -5.33 8.01 4.46
C PRO A 47 -4.35 7.51 5.51
N VAL A 48 -3.06 7.69 5.26
CA VAL A 48 -1.95 7.32 6.17
C VAL A 48 -0.75 8.22 5.90
N ALA A 49 -0.25 8.91 6.93
CA ALA A 49 0.96 9.72 6.81
C ALA A 49 2.21 8.82 6.91
N GLY A 50 3.19 9.03 6.04
CA GLY A 50 4.48 8.31 6.09
C GLY A 50 4.74 7.29 4.98
N PHE A 51 5.88 6.61 5.09
CA PHE A 51 6.25 5.52 4.22
C PHE A 51 5.56 4.23 4.66
N VAL A 52 4.72 3.68 3.80
CA VAL A 52 4.13 2.35 4.02
C VAL A 52 5.18 1.30 3.66
N ASN A 53 6.02 0.95 4.63
CA ASN A 53 7.19 0.10 4.46
C ASN A 53 6.84 -1.39 4.35
N THR A 54 5.72 -1.82 4.94
CA THR A 54 5.24 -3.20 4.86
C THR A 54 3.72 -3.26 4.93
N LEU A 55 3.14 -4.25 4.26
CA LEU A 55 1.72 -4.57 4.24
C LEU A 55 1.54 -6.08 4.35
N GLN A 56 0.64 -6.52 5.23
CA GLN A 56 0.33 -7.95 5.38
C GLN A 56 -1.12 -8.17 5.76
N PHE A 57 -1.85 -8.92 4.93
CA PHE A 57 -3.16 -9.42 5.33
C PHE A 57 -3.02 -10.51 6.39
N THR A 58 -3.91 -10.48 7.37
CA THR A 58 -4.14 -11.62 8.27
C THR A 58 -4.66 -12.83 7.50
N GLN A 59 -4.36 -14.04 7.97
CA GLN A 59 -4.82 -15.28 7.32
C GLN A 59 -6.35 -15.38 7.25
N SER A 60 -7.07 -14.77 8.21
CA SER A 60 -8.52 -14.69 8.20
C SER A 60 -9.08 -13.70 7.16
N GLY A 61 -8.23 -12.87 6.54
CA GLY A 61 -8.64 -11.81 5.62
C GLY A 61 -9.33 -10.60 6.27
N LYS A 62 -9.52 -10.62 7.59
CA LYS A 62 -10.28 -9.59 8.32
C LYS A 62 -9.51 -8.28 8.51
N TYR A 63 -8.20 -8.38 8.70
CA TYR A 63 -7.33 -7.24 8.94
C TYR A 63 -6.18 -7.16 7.95
N LEU A 64 -5.77 -5.93 7.65
CA LEU A 64 -4.54 -5.57 6.96
C LEU A 64 -3.64 -4.85 7.96
N ILE A 65 -2.45 -5.37 8.18
CA ILE A 65 -1.43 -4.76 9.03
C ILE A 65 -0.50 -3.93 8.15
N ALA A 66 -0.25 -2.68 8.54
CA ALA A 66 0.64 -1.77 7.85
C ALA A 66 1.74 -1.29 8.79
N GLY A 67 3.00 -1.45 8.38
CA GLY A 67 4.14 -0.86 9.08
C GLY A 67 4.51 0.46 8.43
N ILE A 68 4.33 1.55 9.17
CA ILE A 68 4.51 2.92 8.69
C ILE A 68 5.74 3.51 9.38
N GLY A 69 6.54 4.27 8.64
CA GLY A 69 7.69 4.96 9.21
C GLY A 69 7.94 6.32 8.57
N GLN A 70 8.73 7.14 9.25
CA GLN A 70 9.17 8.44 8.76
C GLN A 70 10.09 8.32 7.55
N GLU A 71 10.84 7.22 7.43
CA GLU A 71 11.83 6.98 6.38
C GLU A 71 11.55 5.67 5.64
N HIS A 72 12.13 5.55 4.45
CA HIS A 72 12.07 4.32 3.66
C HIS A 72 12.88 3.20 4.35
N ARG A 73 12.35 1.96 4.34
CA ARG A 73 12.94 0.80 5.04
C ARG A 73 14.40 0.45 4.71
N PHE A 74 14.92 0.93 3.59
CA PHE A 74 16.28 0.62 3.12
C PHE A 74 17.24 1.81 3.05
N GLY A 75 16.83 2.99 3.49
CA GLY A 75 17.75 4.12 3.50
C GLY A 75 17.10 5.45 3.87
N ARG A 76 17.96 6.41 4.22
CA ARG A 76 17.59 7.70 4.82
C ARG A 76 17.64 8.84 3.82
N TRP A 77 17.11 8.61 2.62
CA TRP A 77 17.13 9.61 1.54
C TRP A 77 16.00 10.64 1.67
N TRP A 78 14.91 10.25 2.32
CA TRP A 78 13.74 11.08 2.56
C TRP A 78 13.19 10.80 3.95
N ARG A 79 12.65 11.84 4.57
CA ARG A 79 12.00 11.78 5.86
C ARG A 79 10.68 12.55 5.82
N ILE A 80 9.61 11.92 6.29
CA ILE A 80 8.28 12.52 6.49
C ILE A 80 8.13 12.74 7.99
N THR A 81 8.04 13.99 8.41
CA THR A 81 7.99 14.39 9.82
C THR A 81 6.65 14.12 10.47
N GLU A 82 5.58 14.12 9.69
CA GLU A 82 4.19 13.97 10.12
C GLU A 82 3.77 12.50 10.32
N ALA A 83 4.70 11.56 10.09
CA ALA A 83 4.48 10.12 10.15
C ALA A 83 4.86 9.49 11.50
#